data_AF-A0AA35K6S4-F1
#
_entry.id   AF-A0AA35K6S4-F1
#
_cell.length_a   1.000
_cell.length_b   1.000
_cell.length_c   1.000
_cell.angle_alpha   90.00
_cell.angle_beta   90.00
_cell.angle_gamma   90.00
#
_symmetry.space_group_name_H-M   'P 1'
#
loop_
_entity.id
_entity.type
_entity.pdbx_description
1 polymer ?
#
loop_
_entity_poly.entity_id
_entity_poly.type
_entity_poly.pdbx_seq_one_letter_code
_entity_poly.pdbx_strand_id
1 'polypeptide(L)'
;MSGGWGDQSKAEKPPRQASRSQRREQGQAESRGGSPSKRTSSRAEKGSLDSEPQDQVQDTAESGSCTTANGASSQTEAGSLESQLQTLRGSLHPLASKFLQAQEVVVRIAAQLLADDQPLRSSLPATKPNLLEANQWLRRQLSEQKELVFQLRETNRQLQSIQEEQTTRRLEENRQLQEQKEKVSRLLEEKQQVQEKLEDQEKLVSELLGKNGELQQELEKKDIRVSHLVQENDWLRQENARLQRSPGSQRWTSSSWPSSAPTLTAFPVQVWTTGQTGGCEKDIVNDVSKLLAGHGISLQQEGYEEKSDRFLLLFCPVSSRVGSDTLCALAALNRVRKAVLVVLHHKPKGSTQEILDTQRQVQHEALVRTVHACYSIQDGFYPCEMNEAAVASVAKAIQEQRRS
;
A
#
# COMPACT_ATOMS: atom_id res chain seq x y z
N MET A 1 40.91 46.75 48.96
CA MET A 1 41.54 47.50 47.86
C MET A 1 42.09 46.49 46.87
N SER A 2 41.67 46.61 45.61
CA SER A 2 42.29 46.07 44.38
C SER A 2 42.41 44.53 44.26
N GLY A 3 41.84 43.82 43.27
CA GLY A 3 41.28 44.17 41.97
C GLY A 3 41.90 43.24 40.90
N GLY A 4 41.08 42.54 40.11
CA GLY A 4 41.57 41.74 38.97
C GLY A 4 40.66 40.57 38.59
N TRP A 5 39.59 40.86 37.85
CA TRP A 5 38.80 39.84 37.13
C TRP A 5 39.14 39.95 35.65
N GLY A 6 39.68 38.86 35.09
CA GLY A 6 40.00 38.72 33.67
C GLY A 6 38.86 38.02 32.95
N ASP A 7 38.35 38.67 31.91
CA ASP A 7 37.29 38.23 31.03
C ASP A 7 37.91 37.63 29.76
N GLN A 8 37.58 36.39 29.41
CA GLN A 8 37.83 35.81 28.09
C GLN A 8 36.69 34.87 27.71
N SER A 9 35.73 35.41 26.97
CA SER A 9 34.72 34.66 26.23
C SER A 9 35.08 34.69 24.74
N LYS A 10 35.47 33.54 24.19
CA LYS A 10 35.68 33.33 22.75
C LYS A 10 35.03 32.01 22.36
N ALA A 11 33.77 32.08 21.93
CA ALA A 11 33.04 30.95 21.36
C ALA A 11 33.02 31.07 19.83
N GLU A 12 33.67 30.13 19.16
CA GLU A 12 33.66 29.95 17.71
C GLU A 12 32.31 29.41 17.23
N LYS A 13 31.80 29.94 16.12
CA LYS A 13 30.67 29.40 15.34
C LYS A 13 31.19 28.72 14.07
N PRO A 14 30.61 27.60 13.63
CA PRO A 14 30.99 26.92 12.38
C PRO A 14 30.32 27.55 11.14
N PRO A 15 30.82 27.25 9.92
CA PRO A 15 30.54 28.04 8.73
C PRO A 15 29.27 27.61 7.98
N ARG A 16 28.67 28.61 7.32
CA ARG A 16 27.63 28.46 6.30
C ARG A 16 28.25 27.98 4.99
N GLN A 17 27.81 26.83 4.47
CA GLN A 17 27.97 26.48 3.06
C GLN A 17 26.68 26.83 2.31
N ALA A 18 26.78 27.76 1.37
CA ALA A 18 25.73 28.08 0.43
C ALA A 18 26.25 27.84 -1.00
N SER A 19 25.42 27.13 -1.73
CA SER A 19 25.59 26.55 -3.05
C SER A 19 25.68 27.61 -4.15
N ARG A 20 26.66 27.47 -5.05
CA ARG A 20 26.63 28.09 -6.38
C ARG A 20 27.12 27.06 -7.39
N SER A 21 26.19 26.53 -8.18
CA SER A 21 26.50 25.80 -9.41
C SER A 21 25.61 26.34 -10.50
N GLN A 22 26.19 27.24 -11.30
CA GLN A 22 25.71 27.58 -12.63
C GLN A 22 25.96 26.37 -13.53
N ARG A 23 24.92 25.85 -14.18
CA ARG A 23 25.10 24.94 -15.31
C ARG A 23 24.35 25.48 -16.51
N ARG A 24 25.13 25.70 -17.57
CA ARG A 24 24.79 26.19 -18.89
C ARG A 24 23.70 25.35 -19.54
N GLU A 25 22.77 26.05 -20.17
CA GLU A 25 22.01 25.55 -21.31
C GLU A 25 22.91 25.51 -22.54
N GLN A 26 22.97 24.36 -23.20
CA GLN A 26 23.28 24.24 -24.62
C GLN A 26 22.27 23.23 -25.18
N GLY A 27 21.28 23.76 -25.88
CA GLY A 27 20.43 22.97 -26.75
C GLY A 27 21.16 22.70 -28.06
N GLN A 28 21.28 21.42 -28.42
CA GLN A 28 21.40 21.01 -29.81
C GLN A 28 20.45 19.85 -30.05
N ALA A 29 19.72 20.01 -31.15
CA ALA A 29 18.76 19.10 -31.70
C ALA A 29 19.39 17.77 -32.07
N GLU A 30 18.62 16.69 -31.99
CA GLU A 30 18.63 15.72 -33.09
C GLU A 30 17.31 14.96 -33.17
N SER A 31 16.79 14.96 -34.40
CA SER A 31 15.57 14.30 -34.84
C SER A 31 15.86 12.83 -35.16
N ARG A 32 14.90 11.95 -34.88
CA ARG A 32 14.56 10.70 -35.61
C ARG A 32 13.46 10.04 -34.76
N GLY A 33 12.21 9.92 -35.19
CA GLY A 33 11.77 9.34 -36.45
C GLY A 33 11.48 7.86 -36.21
N GLY A 34 10.21 7.50 -35.95
CA GLY A 34 9.81 6.10 -35.79
C GLY A 34 8.44 5.91 -35.13
N SER A 35 7.37 6.07 -35.90
CA SER A 35 6.04 5.48 -35.61
C SER A 35 5.93 4.11 -36.33
N PRO A 36 4.77 3.40 -36.29
CA PRO A 36 4.40 2.44 -35.26
C PRO A 36 4.17 1.04 -35.86
N SER A 37 4.54 -0.03 -35.16
CA SER A 37 4.24 -1.39 -35.65
C SER A 37 2.96 -1.97 -35.01
N LYS A 38 1.98 -2.21 -35.88
CA LYS A 38 0.67 -2.80 -35.60
C LYS A 38 0.76 -4.32 -35.46
N ARG A 39 -0.12 -4.82 -34.59
CA ARG A 39 -0.78 -6.15 -34.52
C ARG A 39 -0.56 -7.13 -35.67
N THR A 40 -0.30 -8.39 -35.29
CA THR A 40 -1.00 -9.64 -35.69
C THR A 40 -0.79 -10.63 -34.53
N SER A 41 -1.76 -11.08 -33.73
CA SER A 41 -2.86 -12.02 -34.02
C SER A 41 -2.43 -13.28 -34.78
N SER A 42 -2.24 -14.36 -34.01
CA SER A 42 -2.48 -15.78 -34.32
C SER A 42 -1.84 -16.59 -33.19
N ARG A 43 -2.26 -17.78 -32.79
CA ARG A 43 -3.46 -18.61 -32.98
C ARG A 43 -3.16 -19.81 -32.08
N ALA A 44 -4.17 -20.31 -31.37
CA ALA A 44 -4.05 -21.49 -30.53
C ALA A 44 -3.63 -22.72 -31.35
N GLU A 45 -2.67 -23.49 -30.84
CA GLU A 45 -2.57 -24.92 -31.12
C GLU A 45 -2.47 -25.71 -29.80
N LYS A 46 -3.48 -26.56 -29.64
CA LYS A 46 -3.57 -27.68 -28.73
C LYS A 46 -2.98 -28.90 -29.43
N GLY A 47 -2.43 -29.82 -28.64
CA GLY A 47 -1.96 -31.15 -29.09
C GLY A 47 -0.45 -31.14 -29.25
N SER A 48 0.29 -32.21 -28.96
CA SER A 48 -0.10 -33.58 -28.73
C SER A 48 1.05 -34.26 -27.99
N LEU A 49 0.68 -35.34 -27.29
CA LEU A 49 1.52 -36.45 -26.86
C LEU A 49 2.69 -36.72 -27.82
N ASP A 50 3.90 -36.91 -27.29
CA ASP A 50 4.62 -38.19 -27.47
C ASP A 50 6.01 -38.20 -26.80
N SER A 51 6.17 -39.23 -25.96
CA SER A 51 7.34 -40.10 -25.78
C SER A 51 8.66 -39.54 -25.22
N GLU A 52 8.79 -39.74 -23.90
CA GLU A 52 10.03 -40.15 -23.21
C GLU A 52 10.70 -41.35 -23.90
N PRO A 53 12.03 -41.36 -24.13
CA PRO A 53 12.77 -42.58 -24.34
C PRO A 53 13.22 -43.15 -22.98
N GLN A 54 12.55 -44.20 -22.53
CA GLN A 54 13.08 -45.11 -21.52
C GLN A 54 14.19 -45.95 -22.16
N ASP A 55 15.45 -45.65 -21.86
CA ASP A 55 16.56 -46.57 -22.10
C ASP A 55 16.48 -47.72 -21.10
N GLN A 56 15.77 -48.78 -21.48
CA GLN A 56 15.88 -50.11 -20.89
C GLN A 56 17.17 -50.76 -21.41
N VAL A 57 18.26 -50.65 -20.65
CA VAL A 57 19.42 -51.52 -20.82
C VAL A 57 19.04 -52.88 -20.24
N GLN A 58 18.71 -53.81 -21.14
CA GLN A 58 18.48 -55.21 -20.81
C GLN A 58 19.79 -55.87 -20.39
N ASP A 59 19.81 -56.36 -19.15
CA ASP A 59 20.76 -57.34 -18.66
C ASP A 59 20.59 -58.67 -19.43
N THR A 60 21.43 -58.90 -20.44
CA THR A 60 21.63 -60.25 -21.00
C THR A 60 22.58 -61.02 -20.10
N ALA A 61 22.01 -61.73 -19.13
CA ALA A 61 22.69 -62.80 -18.40
C ALA A 61 22.87 -64.03 -19.31
N GLU A 62 23.96 -64.07 -20.07
CA GLU A 62 24.42 -65.31 -20.71
C GLU A 62 25.10 -66.21 -19.67
N SER A 63 24.27 -67.06 -19.05
CA SER A 63 24.69 -68.22 -18.28
C SER A 63 25.23 -69.30 -19.22
N GLY A 64 26.51 -69.19 -19.60
CA GLY A 64 27.26 -70.22 -20.30
C GLY A 64 27.78 -71.28 -19.32
N SER A 65 26.93 -72.26 -19.01
CA SER A 65 27.30 -73.49 -18.28
C SER A 65 28.18 -74.38 -19.15
N CYS A 66 29.49 -74.28 -18.99
CA CYS A 66 30.46 -75.21 -19.58
C CYS A 66 30.66 -76.38 -18.62
N THR A 67 29.90 -77.46 -18.82
CA THR A 67 30.09 -78.73 -18.13
C THR A 67 31.50 -79.28 -18.38
N THR A 68 32.26 -79.40 -17.31
CA THR A 68 33.53 -80.15 -17.22
C THR A 68 33.26 -81.64 -17.46
N ALA A 69 33.57 -82.14 -18.65
CA ALA A 69 33.54 -83.56 -18.97
C ALA A 69 34.98 -84.09 -19.12
N ASN A 70 35.33 -84.99 -18.19
CA ASN A 70 36.17 -86.19 -18.40
C ASN A 70 37.61 -86.01 -18.92
N GLY A 71 38.51 -85.59 -18.03
CA GLY A 71 39.96 -85.83 -18.15
C GLY A 71 40.38 -87.12 -17.44
N ALA A 72 39.91 -88.28 -17.90
CA ALA A 72 40.23 -89.59 -17.29
C ALA A 72 40.81 -90.63 -18.27
N SER A 73 41.25 -90.25 -19.47
CA SER A 73 41.71 -91.19 -20.50
C SER A 73 43.05 -90.81 -21.15
N SER A 74 44.05 -90.39 -20.35
CA SER A 74 45.38 -90.02 -20.88
C SER A 74 46.56 -90.68 -20.16
N GLN A 75 46.33 -91.36 -19.03
CA GLN A 75 47.42 -92.00 -18.29
C GLN A 75 47.82 -93.39 -18.85
N THR A 76 46.95 -94.06 -19.62
CA THR A 76 47.24 -95.39 -20.18
C THR A 76 48.08 -95.34 -21.48
N GLU A 77 48.03 -94.26 -22.25
CA GLU A 77 48.80 -94.14 -23.51
C GLU A 77 50.25 -93.69 -23.27
N ALA A 78 50.51 -92.85 -22.27
CA ALA A 78 51.87 -92.40 -21.93
C ALA A 78 52.78 -93.56 -21.50
N GLY A 79 52.24 -94.51 -20.70
CA GLY A 79 52.98 -95.71 -20.29
C GLY A 79 53.29 -96.67 -21.44
N SER A 80 52.45 -96.70 -22.49
CA SER A 80 52.65 -97.54 -23.68
C SER A 80 53.77 -97.00 -24.58
N LEU A 81 53.78 -95.68 -24.81
CA LEU A 81 54.84 -95.01 -25.59
C LEU A 81 56.20 -95.09 -24.89
N GLU A 82 56.25 -94.96 -23.56
CA GLU A 82 57.51 -95.06 -22.81
C GLU A 82 58.09 -96.47 -22.85
N SER A 83 57.24 -97.51 -22.80
CA SER A 83 57.65 -98.91 -22.99
C SER A 83 58.22 -99.17 -24.39
N GLN A 84 57.61 -98.60 -25.44
CA GLN A 84 58.12 -98.69 -26.82
C GLN A 84 59.46 -97.96 -27.00
N LEU A 85 59.64 -96.79 -26.36
CA LEU A 85 60.91 -96.05 -26.38
C LEU A 85 62.01 -96.76 -25.58
N GLN A 86 61.69 -97.43 -24.48
CA GLN A 86 62.62 -98.27 -23.73
C GLN A 86 63.13 -99.44 -24.58
N THR A 87 62.23 -100.06 -25.36
CA THR A 87 62.57 -101.14 -26.31
C THR A 87 63.49 -100.65 -27.42
N LEU A 88 63.23 -99.46 -27.97
CA LEU A 88 64.09 -98.82 -28.97
C LEU A 88 65.47 -98.42 -28.42
N ARG A 89 65.57 -97.98 -27.16
CA ARG A 89 66.84 -97.66 -26.48
C ARG A 89 67.76 -98.88 -26.30
N GLY A 90 67.19 -100.08 -26.18
CA GLY A 90 67.94 -101.33 -26.07
C GLY A 90 68.40 -101.92 -27.41
N SER A 91 67.94 -101.38 -28.55
CA SER A 91 68.29 -101.93 -29.87
C SER A 91 69.66 -101.43 -30.35
N LEU A 92 70.49 -102.33 -30.90
CA LEU A 92 71.80 -102.01 -31.49
C LEU A 92 71.70 -101.41 -32.90
N HIS A 93 70.49 -101.08 -33.37
CA HIS A 93 70.27 -100.65 -34.75
C HIS A 93 70.67 -99.18 -34.94
N PRO A 94 71.56 -98.85 -35.90
CA PRO A 94 72.08 -97.49 -36.07
C PRO A 94 70.99 -96.46 -36.42
N LEU A 95 69.90 -96.89 -37.06
CA LEU A 95 68.76 -96.03 -37.36
C LEU A 95 67.92 -95.68 -36.11
N ALA A 96 67.80 -96.61 -35.15
CA ALA A 96 67.07 -96.38 -33.90
C ALA A 96 67.82 -95.36 -33.03
N SER A 97 69.15 -95.41 -33.02
CA SER A 97 69.99 -94.40 -32.36
C SER A 97 69.80 -93.00 -32.97
N LYS A 98 69.80 -92.87 -34.31
CA LYS A 98 69.53 -91.58 -34.98
C LYS A 98 68.13 -91.03 -34.70
N PHE A 99 67.13 -91.90 -34.65
CA PHE A 99 65.75 -91.53 -34.32
C PHE A 99 65.63 -91.02 -32.88
N LEU A 100 66.23 -91.72 -31.91
CA LEU A 100 66.25 -91.28 -30.51
C LEU A 100 67.01 -89.97 -30.32
N GLN A 101 68.12 -89.77 -31.04
CA GLN A 101 68.88 -88.53 -31.02
C GLN A 101 68.05 -87.35 -31.60
N ALA A 102 67.31 -87.58 -32.69
CA ALA A 102 66.42 -86.57 -33.25
C ALA A 102 65.26 -86.23 -32.30
N GLN A 103 64.65 -87.23 -31.65
CA GLN A 103 63.64 -87.00 -30.62
C GLN A 103 64.20 -86.24 -29.41
N GLU A 104 65.42 -86.55 -28.98
CA GLU A 104 66.07 -85.84 -27.88
C GLU A 104 66.28 -84.36 -28.20
N VAL A 105 66.65 -84.02 -29.45
CA VAL A 105 66.74 -82.63 -29.89
C VAL A 105 65.38 -81.94 -29.82
N VAL A 106 64.30 -82.57 -30.29
CA VAL A 106 62.94 -82.02 -30.22
C VAL A 106 62.48 -81.83 -28.77
N VAL A 107 62.76 -82.81 -27.89
CA VAL A 107 62.44 -82.72 -26.46
C VAL A 107 63.25 -81.60 -25.78
N ARG A 108 64.53 -81.43 -26.12
CA ARG A 108 65.36 -80.33 -25.60
C ARG A 108 64.86 -78.97 -26.08
N ILE A 109 64.46 -78.85 -27.35
CA ILE A 109 63.86 -77.61 -27.88
C ILE A 109 62.54 -77.33 -27.17
N ALA A 110 61.67 -78.33 -27.00
CA ALA A 110 60.40 -78.18 -26.30
C ALA A 110 60.60 -77.81 -24.82
N ALA A 111 61.58 -78.43 -24.14
CA ALA A 111 61.94 -78.12 -22.77
C ALA A 111 62.52 -76.70 -22.63
N GLN A 112 63.35 -76.27 -23.60
CA GLN A 112 63.88 -74.90 -23.65
C GLN A 112 62.76 -73.88 -23.87
N LEU A 113 61.84 -74.15 -24.82
CA LEU A 113 60.68 -73.28 -25.06
C LEU A 113 59.76 -73.21 -23.83
N LEU A 114 59.56 -74.33 -23.12
CA LEU A 114 58.82 -74.36 -21.86
C LEU A 114 59.55 -73.62 -20.73
N ALA A 115 60.88 -73.70 -20.67
CA ALA A 115 61.70 -72.99 -19.70
C ALA A 115 61.74 -71.47 -19.99
N ASP A 116 61.76 -71.08 -21.26
CA ASP A 116 61.71 -69.69 -21.71
C ASP A 116 60.31 -69.07 -21.51
N ASP A 117 59.24 -69.88 -21.56
CA ASP A 117 57.85 -69.46 -21.27
C ASP A 117 57.54 -69.42 -19.76
N GLN A 118 58.36 -70.09 -18.94
CA GLN A 118 58.22 -70.15 -17.47
C GLN A 118 58.32 -68.77 -16.76
N PRO A 119 59.27 -67.86 -17.10
CA PRO A 119 59.32 -66.51 -16.54
C PRO A 119 58.12 -65.64 -16.96
N LEU A 120 57.58 -65.84 -18.17
CA LEU A 120 56.35 -65.16 -18.62
C LEU A 120 55.13 -65.67 -17.84
N ARG A 121 55.02 -66.99 -17.65
CA ARG A 121 53.94 -67.61 -16.86
C ARG A 121 54.00 -67.29 -15.38
N SER A 122 55.17 -67.03 -14.83
CA SER A 122 55.34 -66.65 -13.41
C SER A 122 55.15 -65.15 -13.16
N SER A 123 55.48 -64.29 -14.13
CA SER A 123 55.27 -62.84 -14.02
C SER A 123 53.83 -62.39 -14.33
N LEU A 124 53.10 -63.11 -15.19
CA LEU A 124 51.71 -62.80 -15.53
C LEU A 124 50.73 -62.84 -14.33
N PRO A 125 50.73 -63.85 -13.44
CA PRO A 125 49.86 -63.86 -12.28
C PRO A 125 50.24 -62.79 -11.24
N ALA A 126 51.52 -62.38 -11.20
CA ALA A 126 51.97 -61.32 -10.30
C ALA A 126 51.48 -59.92 -10.70
N THR A 127 51.22 -59.67 -11.99
CA THR A 127 50.77 -58.36 -12.50
C THR A 127 49.25 -58.20 -12.56
N LYS A 128 48.50 -59.31 -12.62
CA LYS A 128 47.02 -59.33 -12.59
C LYS A 128 46.37 -58.58 -11.41
N PRO A 129 46.78 -58.77 -10.14
CA PRO A 129 46.15 -58.07 -9.02
C PRO A 129 46.33 -56.55 -9.11
N ASN A 130 47.53 -56.07 -9.52
CA ASN A 130 47.79 -54.63 -9.70
C ASN A 130 46.89 -54.02 -10.78
N LEU A 131 46.66 -54.75 -11.89
CA LEU A 131 45.78 -54.28 -12.97
C LEU A 131 44.30 -54.29 -12.56
N LEU A 132 43.89 -55.24 -11.72
CA LEU A 132 42.55 -55.29 -11.16
C LEU A 132 42.32 -54.11 -10.20
N GLU A 133 43.28 -53.84 -9.30
CA GLU A 133 43.23 -52.71 -8.36
C GLU A 133 43.20 -51.37 -9.11
N ALA A 134 44.04 -51.19 -10.14
CA ALA A 134 44.02 -50.01 -11.00
C ALA A 134 42.67 -49.82 -11.70
N ASN A 135 42.06 -50.91 -12.21
CA ASN A 135 40.71 -50.85 -12.80
C ASN A 135 39.63 -50.47 -11.78
N GLN A 136 39.70 -51.02 -10.56
CA GLN A 136 38.78 -50.66 -9.48
C GLN A 136 38.93 -49.19 -9.11
N TRP A 137 40.17 -48.69 -9.02
CA TRP A 137 40.45 -47.28 -8.76
C TRP A 137 39.88 -46.37 -9.86
N LEU A 138 40.12 -46.69 -11.14
CA LEU A 138 39.55 -45.94 -12.27
C LEU A 138 38.01 -45.92 -12.26
N ARG A 139 37.37 -47.03 -11.90
CA ARG A 139 35.90 -47.10 -11.75
C ARG A 139 35.39 -46.20 -10.64
N ARG A 140 36.07 -46.14 -9.49
CA ARG A 140 35.72 -45.21 -8.40
C ARG A 140 35.84 -43.77 -8.87
N GLN A 141 36.95 -43.42 -9.52
CA GLN A 141 37.15 -42.07 -10.07
C GLN A 141 36.09 -41.69 -11.10
N LEU A 142 35.72 -42.60 -12.00
CA LEU A 142 34.65 -42.35 -12.96
C LEU A 142 33.29 -42.15 -12.28
N SER A 143 33.02 -42.88 -11.18
CA SER A 143 31.80 -42.70 -10.39
C SER A 143 31.76 -41.34 -9.69
N GLU A 144 32.87 -40.92 -9.09
CA GLU A 144 33.01 -39.59 -8.46
C GLU A 144 32.82 -38.47 -9.48
N GLN A 145 33.41 -38.59 -10.68
CA GLN A 145 33.21 -37.64 -11.77
C GLN A 145 31.75 -37.58 -12.24
N LYS A 146 31.06 -38.71 -12.33
CA LYS A 146 29.63 -38.75 -12.69
C LYS A 146 28.77 -38.04 -11.65
N GLU A 147 29.05 -38.26 -10.36
CA GLU A 147 28.35 -37.59 -9.26
C GLU A 147 28.58 -36.07 -9.30
N LEU A 148 29.82 -35.62 -9.52
CA LEU A 148 30.14 -34.21 -9.67
C LEU A 148 29.43 -33.56 -10.87
N VAL A 149 29.37 -34.24 -12.01
CA VAL A 149 28.64 -33.76 -13.20
C VAL A 149 27.14 -33.66 -12.91
N PHE A 150 26.57 -34.61 -12.16
CA PHE A 150 25.17 -34.57 -11.76
C PHE A 150 24.90 -33.37 -10.83
N GLN A 151 25.73 -33.16 -9.81
CA GLN A 151 25.62 -32.02 -8.90
C GLN A 151 25.80 -30.68 -9.64
N LEU A 152 26.72 -30.60 -10.60
CA LEU A 152 26.90 -29.40 -11.41
C LEU A 152 25.66 -29.11 -12.27
N ARG A 153 25.02 -30.14 -12.83
CA ARG A 153 23.78 -29.96 -13.60
C ARG A 153 22.63 -29.49 -12.71
N GLU A 154 22.52 -30.04 -11.51
CA GLU A 154 21.47 -29.65 -10.55
C GLU A 154 21.66 -28.20 -10.08
N THR A 155 22.89 -27.83 -9.70
CA THR A 155 23.20 -26.44 -9.31
C THR A 155 22.97 -25.46 -10.47
N ASN A 156 23.28 -25.84 -11.71
CA ASN A 156 23.00 -25.00 -12.86
C ASN A 156 21.49 -24.83 -13.10
N ARG A 157 20.68 -25.88 -12.88
CA ARG A 157 19.21 -25.78 -12.95
C ARG A 157 18.67 -24.85 -11.85
N GLN A 158 19.22 -24.94 -10.64
CA GLN A 158 18.84 -24.04 -9.55
C GLN A 158 19.20 -22.59 -9.85
N LEU A 159 20.38 -22.33 -10.41
CA LEU A 159 20.79 -20.99 -10.83
C LEU A 159 19.87 -20.41 -11.90
N GLN A 160 19.47 -21.22 -12.88
CA GLN A 160 18.49 -20.81 -13.90
C GLN A 160 17.14 -20.44 -13.28
N SER A 161 16.63 -21.27 -12.37
CA SER A 161 15.37 -21.00 -11.65
C SER A 161 15.43 -19.69 -10.85
N ILE A 162 16.51 -19.45 -10.11
CA ILE A 162 16.72 -18.20 -9.36
C ILE A 162 16.79 -17.01 -10.31
N GLN A 163 17.46 -17.15 -11.45
CA GLN A 163 17.55 -16.08 -12.44
C GLN A 163 16.17 -15.74 -13.03
N GLU A 164 15.36 -16.74 -13.36
CA GLU A 164 13.98 -16.55 -13.82
C GLU A 164 13.11 -15.86 -12.75
N GLU A 165 13.20 -16.29 -11.49
CA GLU A 165 12.48 -15.65 -10.39
C GLU A 165 12.90 -14.17 -10.20
N GLN A 166 14.19 -13.86 -10.32
CA GLN A 166 14.68 -12.49 -10.24
C GLN A 166 14.18 -11.62 -11.40
N THR A 167 14.15 -12.16 -12.62
CA THR A 167 13.66 -11.42 -13.77
C THR A 167 12.16 -11.14 -13.69
N THR A 168 11.37 -12.11 -13.24
CA THR A 168 9.93 -11.94 -13.02
C THR A 168 9.64 -10.95 -11.90
N ARG A 169 10.37 -11.01 -10.78
CA ARG A 169 10.26 -10.03 -9.68
C ARG A 169 10.57 -8.60 -10.15
N ARG A 170 11.66 -8.40 -10.92
CA ARG A 170 12.00 -7.08 -11.49
C ARG A 170 10.93 -6.56 -12.45
N LEU A 171 10.32 -7.43 -13.24
CA LEU A 171 9.26 -7.04 -14.17
C LEU A 171 8.00 -6.59 -13.42
N GLU A 172 7.65 -7.28 -12.34
CA GLU A 172 6.54 -6.90 -11.46
C GLU A 172 6.81 -5.58 -10.72
N GLU A 173 8.01 -5.38 -10.19
CA GLU A 173 8.42 -4.10 -9.59
C GLU A 173 8.32 -2.94 -10.59
N ASN A 174 8.75 -3.14 -11.83
CA ASN A 174 8.62 -2.14 -12.89
C ASN A 174 7.15 -1.85 -13.26
N ARG A 175 6.29 -2.87 -13.25
CA ARG A 175 4.84 -2.69 -13.46
C ARG A 175 4.23 -1.81 -12.37
N GLN A 176 4.55 -2.11 -11.10
CA GLN A 176 4.07 -1.32 -9.96
C GLN A 176 4.59 0.12 -10.01
N LEU A 177 5.86 0.33 -10.37
CA LEU A 177 6.43 1.66 -10.54
C LEU A 177 5.70 2.46 -11.63
N GLN A 178 5.33 1.80 -12.73
CA GLN A 178 4.57 2.43 -13.81
C GLN A 178 3.15 2.82 -13.37
N GLU A 179 2.46 1.95 -12.63
CA GLU A 179 1.14 2.28 -12.05
C GLU A 179 1.22 3.45 -11.07
N GLN A 180 2.28 3.52 -10.25
CA GLN A 180 2.54 4.65 -9.38
C GLN A 180 2.79 5.94 -10.18
N LYS A 181 3.58 5.87 -11.26
CA LYS A 181 3.85 7.01 -12.14
C LYS A 181 2.57 7.55 -12.79
N GLU A 182 1.68 6.67 -13.24
CA GLU A 182 0.37 7.06 -13.79
C GLU A 182 -0.54 7.69 -12.73
N LYS A 183 -0.52 7.18 -11.50
CA LYS A 183 -1.24 7.78 -10.37
C LYS A 183 -0.74 9.18 -10.05
N VAL A 184 0.59 9.38 -10.02
CA VAL A 184 1.19 10.71 -9.81
C VAL A 184 0.83 11.66 -10.95
N SER A 185 0.82 11.18 -12.20
CA SER A 185 0.45 11.99 -13.36
C SER A 185 -1.00 12.48 -13.26
N ARG A 186 -1.95 11.60 -12.89
CA ARG A 186 -3.35 11.96 -12.65
C ARG A 186 -3.51 13.00 -11.54
N LEU A 187 -2.82 12.81 -10.41
CA LEU A 187 -2.86 13.77 -9.30
C LEU A 187 -2.29 15.13 -9.69
N LEU A 188 -1.30 15.18 -10.58
CA LEU A 188 -0.74 16.42 -11.08
C LEU A 188 -1.74 17.17 -11.98
N GLU A 189 -2.47 16.45 -12.83
CA GLU A 189 -3.56 17.01 -13.64
C GLU A 189 -4.71 17.53 -12.78
N GLU A 190 -5.14 16.78 -11.76
CA GLU A 190 -6.16 17.22 -10.80
C GLU A 190 -5.72 18.48 -10.04
N LYS A 191 -4.45 18.53 -9.62
CA LYS A 191 -3.88 19.72 -8.98
C LYS A 191 -3.95 20.93 -9.92
N GLN A 192 -3.63 20.77 -11.19
CA GLN A 192 -3.68 21.84 -12.18
C GLN A 192 -5.11 22.37 -12.37
N GLN A 193 -6.11 21.47 -12.46
CA GLN A 193 -7.52 21.87 -12.56
C GLN A 193 -8.01 22.61 -11.31
N VAL A 194 -7.59 22.18 -10.12
CA VAL A 194 -7.93 22.88 -8.87
C VAL A 194 -7.31 24.27 -8.83
N GLN A 195 -6.07 24.41 -9.32
CA GLN A 195 -5.39 25.70 -9.42
C GLN A 195 -6.15 26.67 -10.35
N GLU A 196 -6.55 26.21 -11.53
CA GLU A 196 -7.34 27.03 -12.47
C GLU A 196 -8.67 27.47 -11.86
N LYS A 197 -9.36 26.59 -11.15
CA LYS A 197 -10.61 26.94 -10.43
C LYS A 197 -10.37 27.95 -9.33
N LEU A 198 -9.23 27.90 -8.65
CA LEU A 198 -8.88 28.86 -7.61
C LEU A 198 -8.65 30.25 -8.21
N GLU A 199 -7.95 30.33 -9.35
CA GLU A 199 -7.72 31.58 -10.08
C GLU A 199 -9.04 32.21 -10.57
N ASP A 200 -9.97 31.39 -11.07
CA ASP A 200 -11.32 31.82 -11.44
C ASP A 200 -12.10 32.37 -10.23
N GLN A 201 -11.98 31.73 -9.06
CA GLN A 201 -12.60 32.19 -7.82
C GLN A 201 -11.99 33.52 -7.34
N GLU A 202 -10.67 33.68 -7.39
CA GLU A 202 -9.98 34.92 -7.02
C GLU A 202 -10.42 36.08 -7.92
N LYS A 203 -10.60 35.82 -9.22
CA LYS A 203 -11.14 36.80 -10.17
C LYS A 203 -12.57 37.20 -9.81
N LEU A 204 -13.44 36.23 -9.49
CA LEU A 204 -14.82 36.51 -9.08
C LEU A 204 -14.89 37.33 -7.78
N VAL A 205 -14.05 37.01 -6.79
CA VAL A 205 -13.95 37.78 -5.54
C VAL A 205 -13.51 39.22 -5.82
N SER A 206 -12.52 39.40 -6.70
CA SER A 206 -12.06 40.74 -7.09
C SER A 206 -13.17 41.57 -7.76
N GLU A 207 -13.98 40.96 -8.62
CA GLU A 207 -15.14 41.62 -9.25
C GLU A 207 -16.20 42.01 -8.21
N LEU A 208 -16.51 41.12 -7.26
CA LEU A 208 -17.48 41.39 -6.19
C LEU A 208 -17.02 42.51 -5.27
N LEU A 209 -15.72 42.54 -4.92
CA LEU A 209 -15.14 43.63 -4.13
C LEU A 209 -15.23 44.97 -4.87
N GLY A 210 -14.99 44.99 -6.18
CA GLY A 210 -15.19 46.17 -7.02
C GLY A 210 -16.63 46.69 -6.97
N LYS A 211 -17.61 45.82 -7.23
CA LYS A 211 -19.04 46.17 -7.16
C LYS A 211 -19.47 46.67 -5.78
N ASN A 212 -18.94 46.05 -4.71
CA ASN A 212 -19.24 46.48 -3.35
C ASN A 212 -18.69 47.89 -3.07
N GLY A 213 -17.50 48.21 -3.59
CA GLY A 213 -16.94 49.56 -3.54
C GLY A 213 -17.81 50.60 -4.26
N GLU A 214 -18.34 50.28 -5.45
CA GLU A 214 -19.27 51.15 -6.18
C GLU A 214 -20.56 51.40 -5.40
N LEU A 215 -21.15 50.35 -4.81
CA LEU A 215 -22.35 50.46 -3.99
C LEU A 215 -22.12 51.32 -2.73
N GLN A 216 -20.95 51.20 -2.09
CA GLN A 216 -20.59 52.05 -0.96
C GLN A 216 -20.50 53.53 -1.36
N GLN A 217 -19.90 53.85 -2.50
CA GLN A 217 -19.87 55.22 -3.02
C GLN A 217 -21.27 55.75 -3.35
N GLU A 218 -22.17 54.91 -3.87
CA GLU A 218 -23.55 55.30 -4.13
C GLU A 218 -24.32 55.59 -2.83
N LEU A 219 -24.13 54.76 -1.80
CA LEU A 219 -24.70 54.98 -0.48
C LEU A 219 -24.22 56.30 0.14
N GLU A 220 -22.92 56.61 0.05
CA GLU A 220 -22.37 57.87 0.53
C GLU A 220 -22.97 59.09 -0.21
N LYS A 221 -23.12 59.01 -1.54
CA LYS A 221 -23.80 60.05 -2.33
C LYS A 221 -25.26 60.24 -1.88
N LYS A 222 -25.97 59.14 -1.61
CA LYS A 222 -27.37 59.19 -1.12
C LYS A 222 -27.43 59.80 0.28
N ASP A 223 -26.50 59.48 1.16
CA ASP A 223 -26.44 60.01 2.53
C ASP A 223 -26.20 61.53 2.55
N ILE A 224 -25.30 62.02 1.70
CA ILE A 224 -25.09 63.46 1.48
C ILE A 224 -26.39 64.13 1.00
N ARG A 225 -27.10 63.52 0.03
CA ARG A 225 -28.37 64.05 -0.49
C ARG A 225 -29.46 64.07 0.58
N VAL A 226 -29.58 63.02 1.38
CA VAL A 226 -30.54 62.96 2.49
C VAL A 226 -30.23 64.06 3.51
N SER A 227 -28.96 64.25 3.87
CA SER A 227 -28.53 65.31 4.78
C SER A 227 -28.93 66.70 4.27
N HIS A 228 -28.76 66.98 2.97
CA HIS A 228 -29.23 68.23 2.36
C HIS A 228 -30.74 68.42 2.46
N LEU A 229 -31.52 67.38 2.14
CA LEU A 229 -32.99 67.43 2.21
C LEU A 229 -33.50 67.61 3.64
N VAL A 230 -32.83 67.01 4.63
CA VAL A 230 -33.16 67.19 6.05
C VAL A 230 -32.94 68.65 6.45
N GLN A 231 -31.80 69.25 6.09
CA GLN A 231 -31.54 70.67 6.36
C GLN A 231 -32.57 71.59 5.71
N GLU A 232 -32.96 71.31 4.47
CA GLU A 232 -34.01 72.06 3.77
C GLU A 232 -35.38 71.89 4.45
N ASN A 233 -35.73 70.68 4.89
CA ASN A 233 -36.97 70.42 5.63
C ASN A 233 -37.00 71.16 6.97
N ASP A 234 -35.89 71.16 7.70
CA ASP A 234 -35.75 71.89 8.95
C ASP A 234 -35.89 73.40 8.74
N TRP A 235 -35.31 73.94 7.67
CA TRP A 235 -35.50 75.34 7.28
C TRP A 235 -36.98 75.65 7.00
N LEU A 236 -37.65 74.81 6.20
CA LEU A 236 -39.08 74.96 5.91
C LEU A 236 -39.96 74.86 7.18
N ARG A 237 -39.61 73.98 8.12
CA ARG A 237 -40.31 73.85 9.41
C ARG A 237 -40.16 75.12 10.26
N GLN A 238 -38.96 75.69 10.32
CA GLN A 238 -38.71 76.94 11.03
C GLN A 238 -39.51 78.10 10.40
N GLU A 239 -39.55 78.18 9.08
CA GLU A 239 -40.31 79.19 8.35
C GLU A 239 -41.83 79.02 8.57
N ASN A 240 -42.35 77.80 8.49
CA ASN A 240 -43.75 77.51 8.81
C ASN A 240 -44.09 77.87 10.27
N ALA A 241 -43.20 77.55 11.23
CA ALA A 241 -43.39 77.91 12.63
C ALA A 241 -43.38 79.43 12.84
N ARG A 242 -42.61 80.18 12.04
CA ARG A 242 -42.63 81.65 12.02
C ARG A 242 -43.98 82.18 11.55
N LEU A 243 -44.54 81.58 10.51
CA LEU A 243 -45.86 81.95 9.94
C LEU A 243 -47.04 81.55 10.84
N GLN A 244 -46.92 80.48 11.64
CA GLN A 244 -47.99 79.95 12.50
C GLN A 244 -48.04 80.54 13.92
N ARG A 245 -47.44 81.70 14.20
CA ARG A 245 -47.60 82.38 15.50
C ARG A 245 -49.01 82.97 15.67
N SER A 246 -49.97 82.11 16.02
CA SER A 246 -51.16 82.44 16.80
C SER A 246 -51.16 81.59 18.08
N PRO A 247 -51.50 82.13 19.25
CA PRO A 247 -51.34 81.42 20.53
C PRO A 247 -52.56 80.54 20.80
N GLY A 248 -52.37 79.21 20.77
CA GLY A 248 -53.44 78.29 21.11
C GLY A 248 -53.03 76.83 21.27
N SER A 249 -52.74 76.45 22.51
CA SER A 249 -53.19 75.19 23.14
C SER A 249 -52.48 73.84 22.87
N GLN A 250 -51.98 73.31 24.00
CA GLN A 250 -52.07 71.93 24.50
C GLN A 250 -51.05 70.86 24.05
N ARG A 251 -50.05 70.75 24.93
CA ARG A 251 -49.43 69.55 25.54
C ARG A 251 -50.27 68.26 25.46
N TRP A 252 -49.75 67.25 24.76
CA TRP A 252 -50.18 65.85 24.87
C TRP A 252 -49.16 65.07 25.70
N THR A 253 -49.64 64.39 26.73
CA THR A 253 -48.87 63.57 27.66
C THR A 253 -48.72 62.14 27.17
N SER A 254 -47.51 61.62 27.38
CA SER A 254 -47.07 60.24 27.20
C SER A 254 -47.99 59.22 27.91
N SER A 255 -48.47 58.23 27.16
CA SER A 255 -49.21 57.08 27.69
C SER A 255 -48.30 55.85 27.84
N SER A 256 -48.26 55.38 29.08
CA SER A 256 -47.71 54.12 29.57
C SER A 256 -48.15 52.89 28.76
N TRP A 257 -47.19 52.05 28.39
CA TRP A 257 -47.43 50.76 27.74
C TRP A 257 -47.76 49.68 28.80
N PRO A 258 -48.72 48.77 28.55
CA PRO A 258 -49.08 47.73 29.50
C PRO A 258 -48.05 46.59 29.52
N SER A 259 -47.53 46.31 30.71
CA SER A 259 -46.77 45.12 31.03
C SER A 259 -47.69 43.91 30.97
N SER A 260 -47.67 43.20 29.85
CA SER A 260 -48.26 41.87 29.69
C SER A 260 -47.10 40.90 29.58
N ALA A 261 -46.93 40.01 30.57
CA ALA A 261 -45.91 38.97 30.49
C ALA A 261 -46.15 38.15 29.19
N PRO A 262 -45.14 37.98 28.32
CA PRO A 262 -45.32 37.33 27.04
C PRO A 262 -45.71 35.87 27.28
N THR A 263 -46.87 35.47 26.76
CA THR A 263 -47.29 34.06 26.74
C THR A 263 -46.32 33.30 25.84
N LEU A 264 -45.47 32.45 26.43
CA LEU A 264 -44.50 31.67 25.67
C LEU A 264 -45.24 30.66 24.77
N THR A 265 -44.90 30.64 23.49
CA THR A 265 -45.45 29.64 22.56
C THR A 265 -44.63 28.36 22.65
N ALA A 266 -45.28 27.23 22.93
CA ALA A 266 -44.62 25.93 23.04
C ALA A 266 -44.13 25.43 21.67
N PHE A 267 -42.92 24.89 21.61
CA PHE A 267 -42.34 24.24 20.44
C PHE A 267 -41.88 22.82 20.82
N PRO A 268 -42.58 21.76 20.38
CA PRO A 268 -42.21 20.39 20.70
C PRO A 268 -40.95 19.97 19.92
N VAL A 269 -40.01 19.34 20.61
CA VAL A 269 -38.76 18.85 20.03
C VAL A 269 -38.44 17.46 20.58
N GLN A 270 -37.96 16.58 19.72
CA GLN A 270 -37.36 15.32 20.17
C GLN A 270 -35.84 15.44 20.19
N VAL A 271 -35.21 14.74 21.12
CA VAL A 271 -33.75 14.71 21.27
C VAL A 271 -33.29 13.27 21.12
N TRP A 272 -32.30 13.04 20.25
CA TRP A 272 -31.68 11.73 20.06
C TRP A 272 -30.17 11.85 20.03
N THR A 273 -29.47 10.91 20.67
CA THR A 273 -28.02 10.91 20.80
C THR A 273 -27.48 9.55 20.38
N THR A 274 -26.48 9.52 19.50
CA THR A 274 -25.94 8.28 18.92
C THR A 274 -24.76 7.68 19.69
N GLY A 275 -24.37 8.27 20.81
CA GLY A 275 -23.25 7.81 21.63
C GLY A 275 -23.19 8.49 23.00
N GLN A 276 -22.06 8.33 23.69
CA GLN A 276 -21.88 8.87 25.03
C GLN A 276 -21.36 10.31 25.01
N THR A 277 -22.12 11.19 25.64
CA THR A 277 -21.91 12.66 25.64
C THR A 277 -21.67 13.24 27.04
N GLY A 278 -21.78 12.42 28.09
CA GLY A 278 -21.61 12.87 29.47
C GLY A 278 -22.69 13.85 29.96
N GLY A 279 -23.83 13.94 29.26
CA GLY A 279 -24.91 14.89 29.59
C GLY A 279 -24.86 16.22 28.83
N CYS A 280 -23.83 16.42 27.98
CA CYS A 280 -23.66 17.62 27.17
C CYS A 280 -24.89 17.97 26.30
N GLU A 281 -25.61 16.97 25.81
CA GLU A 281 -26.86 17.16 25.05
C GLU A 281 -27.92 17.92 25.85
N LYS A 282 -28.00 17.70 27.16
CA LYS A 282 -28.96 18.37 28.05
C LYS A 282 -28.55 19.81 28.27
N ASP A 283 -27.26 20.07 28.43
CA ASP A 283 -26.73 21.42 28.60
C ASP A 283 -27.01 22.29 27.37
N ILE A 284 -26.76 21.75 26.17
CA ILE A 284 -27.08 22.42 24.91
C ILE A 284 -28.58 22.70 24.80
N VAL A 285 -29.44 21.71 25.09
CA VAL A 285 -30.90 21.90 25.05
C VAL A 285 -31.35 22.96 26.06
N ASN A 286 -30.77 23.00 27.25
CA ASN A 286 -31.06 24.00 28.27
C ASN A 286 -30.64 25.41 27.82
N ASP A 287 -29.46 25.56 27.22
CA ASP A 287 -28.97 26.86 26.77
C ASP A 287 -29.75 27.37 25.55
N VAL A 288 -30.13 26.48 24.62
CA VAL A 288 -31.06 26.79 23.54
C VAL A 288 -32.42 27.21 24.10
N SER A 289 -32.95 26.51 25.10
CA SER A 289 -34.23 26.84 25.75
C SER A 289 -34.20 28.23 26.41
N LYS A 290 -33.12 28.56 27.14
CA LYS A 290 -32.93 29.91 27.72
C LYS A 290 -32.89 30.99 26.63
N LEU A 291 -32.16 30.74 25.55
CA LEU A 291 -32.05 31.70 24.44
C LEU A 291 -33.41 31.89 23.73
N LEU A 292 -34.18 30.81 23.54
CA LEU A 292 -35.51 30.85 22.94
C LEU A 292 -36.56 31.50 23.82
N ALA A 293 -36.45 31.39 25.15
CA ALA A 293 -37.34 32.06 26.09
C ALA A 293 -37.30 33.60 25.92
N GLY A 294 -36.12 34.16 25.66
CA GLY A 294 -35.96 35.58 25.30
C GLY A 294 -36.66 36.00 24.00
N HIS A 295 -37.03 35.03 23.17
CA HIS A 295 -37.77 35.22 21.92
C HIS A 295 -39.24 34.77 22.02
N GLY A 296 -39.75 34.51 23.23
CA GLY A 296 -41.13 34.11 23.46
C GLY A 296 -41.43 32.65 23.09
N ILE A 297 -40.43 31.78 22.98
CA ILE A 297 -40.59 30.36 22.63
C ILE A 297 -40.22 29.49 23.83
N SER A 298 -41.09 28.54 24.18
CA SER A 298 -40.83 27.53 25.20
C SER A 298 -40.53 26.19 24.53
N LEU A 299 -39.32 25.66 24.71
CA LEU A 299 -38.91 24.38 24.13
C LEU A 299 -39.48 23.23 24.95
N GLN A 300 -40.30 22.36 24.34
CA GLN A 300 -40.88 21.19 25.02
C GLN A 300 -40.22 19.92 24.52
N GLN A 301 -39.37 19.34 25.34
CA GLN A 301 -38.71 18.07 25.01
C GLN A 301 -39.71 16.91 25.13
N GLU A 302 -39.88 16.17 24.04
CA GLU A 302 -40.70 14.97 23.96
C GLU A 302 -39.80 13.71 23.88
N GLY A 303 -40.37 12.55 24.23
CA GLY A 303 -39.69 11.27 24.06
C GLY A 303 -39.39 10.99 22.59
N TYR A 304 -38.20 10.43 22.32
CA TYR A 304 -37.81 10.08 20.96
C TYR A 304 -38.69 8.94 20.42
N GLU A 305 -39.21 9.14 19.21
CA GLU A 305 -39.94 8.15 18.44
C GLU A 305 -39.43 8.15 17.00
N GLU A 306 -39.07 6.96 16.50
CA GLU A 306 -38.40 6.78 15.20
C GLU A 306 -39.26 7.24 14.01
N LYS A 307 -40.58 7.03 14.09
CA LYS A 307 -41.54 7.33 13.01
C LYS A 307 -42.24 8.68 13.15
N SER A 308 -41.79 9.51 14.09
CA SER A 308 -42.36 10.84 14.32
C SER A 308 -41.90 11.85 13.25
N ASP A 309 -42.80 12.75 12.87
CA ASP A 309 -42.52 13.91 12.00
C ASP A 309 -42.02 15.13 12.78
N ARG A 310 -42.02 15.06 14.12
CA ARG A 310 -41.60 16.16 15.00
C ARG A 310 -40.13 16.54 14.78
N PHE A 311 -39.83 17.82 14.97
CA PHE A 311 -38.49 18.35 14.84
C PHE A 311 -37.49 17.63 15.76
N LEU A 312 -36.32 17.30 15.24
CA LEU A 312 -35.33 16.49 15.94
C LEU A 312 -34.02 17.25 16.15
N LEU A 313 -33.50 17.22 17.37
CA LEU A 313 -32.11 17.54 17.67
C LEU A 313 -31.32 16.22 17.77
N LEU A 314 -30.47 15.97 16.77
CA LEU A 314 -29.65 14.78 16.68
C LEU A 314 -28.23 15.11 17.16
N PHE A 315 -27.81 14.52 18.27
CA PHE A 315 -26.47 14.69 18.83
C PHE A 315 -25.57 13.53 18.42
N CYS A 316 -24.48 13.85 17.74
CA CYS A 316 -23.50 12.90 17.22
C CYS A 316 -22.13 13.17 17.85
N PRO A 317 -21.76 12.47 18.94
CA PRO A 317 -20.39 12.52 19.45
C PRO A 317 -19.42 11.87 18.48
N VAL A 318 -18.32 12.58 18.19
CA VAL A 318 -17.23 12.10 17.36
C VAL A 318 -16.37 11.14 18.19
N SER A 319 -16.48 9.86 17.87
CA SER A 319 -15.77 8.76 18.55
C SER A 319 -14.62 8.22 17.73
N SER A 320 -14.72 8.30 16.39
CA SER A 320 -13.75 7.77 15.45
C SER A 320 -13.28 8.83 14.46
N ARG A 321 -14.19 9.30 13.60
CA ARG A 321 -13.97 10.28 12.54
C ARG A 321 -15.28 10.99 12.26
N VAL A 322 -15.24 12.32 12.12
CA VAL A 322 -16.43 13.17 11.91
C VAL A 322 -17.32 12.63 10.79
N GLY A 323 -16.74 12.30 9.63
CA GLY A 323 -17.50 11.81 8.47
C GLY A 323 -18.19 10.47 8.71
N SER A 324 -17.48 9.49 9.28
CA SER A 324 -18.03 8.15 9.52
C SER A 324 -19.12 8.17 10.58
N ASP A 325 -18.87 8.84 11.70
CA ASP A 325 -19.83 8.91 12.81
C ASP A 325 -21.09 9.67 12.39
N THR A 326 -20.92 10.76 11.61
CA THR A 326 -22.04 11.51 11.06
C THR A 326 -22.89 10.66 10.11
N LEU A 327 -22.27 9.93 9.17
CA LEU A 327 -23.01 9.06 8.26
C LEU A 327 -23.79 7.97 9.01
N CYS A 328 -23.20 7.38 10.05
CA CYS A 328 -23.88 6.42 10.92
C CYS A 328 -25.08 7.07 11.64
N ALA A 329 -24.92 8.29 12.15
CA ALA A 329 -25.99 8.99 12.84
C ALA A 329 -27.16 9.35 11.91
N LEU A 330 -26.87 9.69 10.65
CA LEU A 330 -27.89 10.01 9.66
C LEU A 330 -28.58 8.79 9.07
N ALA A 331 -27.98 7.60 9.14
CA ALA A 331 -28.55 6.38 8.58
C ALA A 331 -29.92 6.00 9.16
N ALA A 332 -30.22 6.44 10.38
CA ALA A 332 -31.51 6.17 11.03
C ALA A 332 -32.54 7.32 10.85
N LEU A 333 -32.20 8.39 10.13
CA LEU A 333 -33.13 9.49 9.90
C LEU A 333 -34.13 9.16 8.78
N ASN A 334 -35.42 9.29 9.07
CA ASN A 334 -36.46 9.30 8.06
C ASN A 334 -36.37 10.59 7.22
N ARG A 335 -36.43 10.46 5.88
CA ARG A 335 -36.31 11.58 4.92
C ARG A 335 -37.37 12.68 5.08
N VAL A 336 -38.53 12.34 5.63
CA VAL A 336 -39.64 13.29 5.83
C VAL A 336 -39.40 14.23 7.03
N ARG A 337 -38.56 13.80 7.98
CA ARG A 337 -38.37 14.48 9.26
C ARG A 337 -37.41 15.66 9.13
N LYS A 338 -37.68 16.78 9.81
CA LYS A 338 -36.72 17.90 9.90
C LYS A 338 -35.85 17.78 11.13
N ALA A 339 -34.54 17.85 10.94
CA ALA A 339 -33.55 17.65 11.99
C ALA A 339 -32.41 18.67 11.94
N VAL A 340 -31.87 18.99 13.11
CA VAL A 340 -30.57 19.65 13.26
C VAL A 340 -29.57 18.63 13.78
N LEU A 341 -28.47 18.46 13.07
CA LEU A 341 -27.36 17.62 13.50
C LEU A 341 -26.37 18.46 14.30
N VAL A 342 -26.13 18.05 15.55
CA VAL A 342 -25.12 18.62 16.44
C VAL A 342 -23.94 17.64 16.53
N VAL A 343 -22.85 17.96 15.83
CA VAL A 343 -21.62 17.18 15.85
C VAL A 343 -20.80 17.60 17.08
N LEU A 344 -20.63 16.68 18.02
CA LEU A 344 -19.96 16.92 19.30
C LEU A 344 -18.50 16.43 19.24
N HIS A 345 -17.57 17.37 19.20
CA HIS A 345 -16.13 17.11 19.24
C HIS A 345 -15.67 16.96 20.68
N HIS A 346 -15.10 15.80 21.02
CA HIS A 346 -14.49 15.61 22.32
C HIS A 346 -13.19 16.41 22.42
N LYS A 347 -13.21 17.47 23.24
CA LYS A 347 -12.10 18.41 23.42
C LYS A 347 -11.98 18.79 24.89
N PRO A 348 -10.85 18.46 25.57
CA PRO A 348 -10.62 18.90 26.94
C PRO A 348 -10.57 20.44 27.03
N LYS A 349 -11.13 20.98 28.10
CA LYS A 349 -11.13 22.43 28.35
C LYS A 349 -9.70 22.97 28.40
N GLY A 350 -9.42 24.02 27.62
CA GLY A 350 -8.09 24.64 27.52
C GLY A 350 -7.13 24.00 26.52
N SER A 351 -7.55 22.98 25.76
CA SER A 351 -6.71 22.42 24.70
C SER A 351 -6.62 23.34 23.47
N THR A 352 -5.42 23.46 22.91
CA THR A 352 -5.11 24.20 21.68
C THR A 352 -5.35 23.40 20.41
N GLN A 353 -5.89 22.18 20.53
CA GLN A 353 -6.15 21.31 19.38
C GLN A 353 -7.16 21.98 18.43
N GLU A 354 -6.75 22.24 17.21
CA GLU A 354 -7.60 22.77 16.15
C GLU A 354 -8.58 21.69 15.67
N ILE A 355 -9.86 22.05 15.56
CA ILE A 355 -10.87 21.18 14.99
C ILE A 355 -10.88 21.42 13.48
N LEU A 356 -10.08 20.63 12.77
CA LEU A 356 -9.81 20.81 11.34
C LEU A 356 -10.99 20.45 10.42
N ASP A 357 -11.99 19.72 10.92
CA ASP A 357 -13.08 19.13 10.11
C ASP A 357 -14.43 19.87 10.22
N THR A 358 -14.48 21.08 10.77
CA THR A 358 -15.74 21.86 10.92
C THR A 358 -16.33 22.36 9.59
N GLN A 359 -15.58 22.28 8.48
CA GLN A 359 -16.04 22.78 7.17
C GLN A 359 -16.75 21.72 6.32
N ARG A 360 -16.79 20.45 6.75
CA ARG A 360 -17.49 19.39 6.02
C ARG A 360 -18.98 19.44 6.33
N GLN A 361 -19.72 20.23 5.55
CA GLN A 361 -21.18 20.24 5.62
C GLN A 361 -21.74 18.94 5.00
N VAL A 362 -22.49 18.18 5.80
CA VAL A 362 -23.11 16.93 5.33
C VAL A 362 -24.46 17.24 4.70
N GLN A 363 -24.65 16.80 3.45
CA GLN A 363 -25.90 16.99 2.72
C GLN A 363 -26.83 15.80 2.98
N HIS A 364 -28.01 16.07 3.55
CA HIS A 364 -29.08 15.09 3.74
C HIS A 364 -30.44 15.81 3.74
N GLU A 365 -31.45 15.25 3.05
CA GLU A 365 -32.76 15.91 2.81
C GLU A 365 -33.52 16.27 4.11
N ALA A 366 -33.32 15.46 5.14
CA ALA A 366 -33.91 15.65 6.48
C ALA A 366 -33.22 16.77 7.28
N LEU A 367 -31.98 17.14 6.95
CA LEU A 367 -31.22 18.12 7.72
C LEU A 367 -31.56 19.54 7.33
N VAL A 368 -31.98 20.32 8.31
CA VAL A 368 -32.14 21.79 8.18
C VAL A 368 -30.81 22.48 8.42
N ARG A 369 -30.00 21.95 9.35
CA ARG A 369 -28.70 22.52 9.70
C ARG A 369 -27.76 21.48 10.31
N THR A 370 -26.47 21.67 10.10
CA THR A 370 -25.40 20.98 10.81
C THR A 370 -24.63 22.01 11.62
N VAL A 371 -24.39 21.73 12.90
CA VAL A 371 -23.63 22.58 13.81
C VAL A 371 -22.55 21.75 14.49
N HIS A 372 -21.44 22.40 14.81
CA HIS A 372 -20.33 21.78 15.53
C HIS A 372 -20.25 22.37 16.93
N ALA A 373 -20.08 21.52 17.94
CA ALA A 373 -19.90 21.91 19.32
C ALA A 373 -18.78 21.06 19.95
N CYS A 374 -18.20 21.56 21.04
CA CYS A 374 -17.16 20.92 21.82
C CYS A 374 -17.68 20.48 23.19
N TYR A 375 -17.16 19.36 23.69
CA TYR A 375 -17.45 18.89 25.05
C TYR A 375 -16.29 18.09 25.62
N SER A 376 -16.24 17.95 26.95
CA SER A 376 -15.38 16.97 27.62
C SER A 376 -16.23 16.05 28.48
N ILE A 377 -15.75 14.84 28.75
CA ILE A 377 -16.47 13.91 29.64
C ILE A 377 -16.49 14.42 31.08
N GLN A 378 -15.46 15.16 31.52
CA GLN A 378 -15.38 15.68 32.89
C GLN A 378 -16.19 16.96 33.10
N ASP A 379 -16.15 17.88 32.13
CA ASP A 379 -16.74 19.24 32.27
C ASP A 379 -18.06 19.38 31.52
N GLY A 380 -18.45 18.40 30.70
CA GLY A 380 -19.65 18.47 29.86
C GLY A 380 -19.54 19.57 28.80
N PHE A 381 -20.65 20.27 28.59
CA PHE A 381 -20.72 21.41 27.67
C PHE A 381 -20.16 22.67 28.35
N TYR A 382 -19.05 23.19 27.85
CA TYR A 382 -18.37 24.35 28.45
C TYR A 382 -18.43 25.61 27.57
N PRO A 383 -18.33 26.81 28.15
CA PRO A 383 -18.35 28.06 27.38
C PRO A 383 -17.16 28.17 26.41
N CYS A 384 -17.44 28.28 25.12
CA CYS A 384 -16.48 28.67 24.09
C CYS A 384 -17.22 29.22 22.87
N GLU A 385 -16.52 29.97 22.01
CA GLU A 385 -17.11 30.62 20.83
C GLU A 385 -17.85 29.63 19.92
N MET A 386 -17.29 28.44 19.70
CA MET A 386 -17.93 27.38 18.89
C MET A 386 -19.27 26.93 19.51
N ASN A 387 -19.31 26.80 20.83
CA ASN A 387 -20.50 26.36 21.56
C ASN A 387 -21.58 27.44 21.59
N GLU A 388 -21.20 28.70 21.78
CA GLU A 388 -22.12 29.84 21.68
C GLU A 388 -22.71 29.95 20.27
N ALA A 389 -21.88 29.82 19.23
CA ALA A 389 -22.32 29.80 17.84
C ALA A 389 -23.24 28.61 17.55
N ALA A 390 -22.94 27.42 18.09
CA ALA A 390 -23.80 26.24 17.95
C ALA A 390 -25.19 26.47 18.57
N VAL A 391 -25.26 26.96 19.81
CA VAL A 391 -26.51 27.27 20.51
C VAL A 391 -27.32 28.31 19.74
N ALA A 392 -26.70 29.40 19.31
CA ALA A 392 -27.37 30.44 18.51
C ALA A 392 -27.90 29.88 17.17
N SER A 393 -27.11 29.02 16.52
CA SER A 393 -27.46 28.42 15.23
C SER A 393 -28.62 27.42 15.34
N VAL A 394 -28.68 26.62 16.41
CA VAL A 394 -29.79 25.72 16.73
C VAL A 394 -31.06 26.53 17.04
N ALA A 395 -30.95 27.55 17.89
CA ALA A 395 -32.09 28.41 18.22
C ALA A 395 -32.66 29.10 16.98
N LYS A 396 -31.79 29.60 16.09
CA LYS A 396 -32.19 30.17 14.80
C LYS A 396 -32.91 29.16 13.91
N ALA A 397 -32.42 27.91 13.82
CA ALA A 397 -33.08 26.86 13.04
C ALA A 397 -34.50 26.54 13.58
N ILE A 398 -34.68 26.52 14.91
CA ILE A 398 -35.99 26.33 15.53
C ILE A 398 -36.93 27.52 15.22
N GLN A 399 -36.43 28.75 15.29
CA GLN A 399 -37.20 29.94 14.94
C GLN A 399 -37.64 29.95 13.47
N GLU A 400 -36.76 29.54 12.56
CA GLU A 400 -37.06 29.41 11.12
C GLU A 400 -38.08 28.31 10.85
N GLN A 401 -37.94 27.15 11.51
CA GLN A 401 -38.88 26.06 11.39
C GLN A 401 -40.27 26.43 11.92
N ARG A 402 -40.35 27.25 12.97
CA ARG A 402 -41.64 27.76 13.47
C ARG A 402 -42.36 28.64 12.45
N ARG A 403 -41.63 29.31 11.56
CA ARG A 403 -42.18 30.23 10.55
C ARG A 403 -42.55 29.54 9.23
N SER A 404 -42.06 28.32 9.02
CA SER A 404 -42.30 27.49 7.83
C SER A 404 -43.55 26.65 8.03
#